data_AF-A0A6P4J4R0-F1
#
_entry.id   AF-A0A6P4J4R0-F1
#
_cell.length_a   1.000
_cell.length_b   1.000
_cell.length_c   1.000
_cell.angle_alpha   90.00
_cell.angle_beta   90.00
_cell.angle_gamma   90.00
#
_symmetry.space_group_name_H-M   'P 1'
#
loop_
_entity.id
_entity.type
_entity.pdbx_description
1 polymer ?
#
loop_
_entity_poly.entity_id
_entity_poly.type
_entity_poly.pdbx_seq_one_letter_code
_entity_poly.pdbx_strand_id
1 'polypeptide(L)'
;MDLMKVRLELDSIVMMVTKEAEQWQQTIQSGRMAMKQVKNITLQIFDTENQLNARDTPTRRYLQVREKRINNLFERLQQPLWMMNQILDTLARIRDNTDRMYHRLALWIDDEYVAKQKIANLQTPQLLEVLSFLSCRYSAEWEIKEVVVQSLDHINNTNELDFLVEAWSTCRHADGYDFKRLLGDFYDNIGRRSRFLSEAS
;
A
#
# COMPACT_ATOMS: atom_id res chain seq x y z
N MET A 1 18.70 -16.12 28.17
CA MET A 1 18.28 -14.99 27.30
C MET A 1 18.99 -13.73 27.80
N ASP A 2 19.54 -12.90 26.91
CA ASP A 2 20.21 -11.65 27.30
C ASP A 2 19.16 -10.52 27.30
N LEU A 3 18.72 -10.12 28.50
CA LEU A 3 17.63 -9.15 28.69
C LEU A 3 17.96 -7.76 28.13
N MET A 4 19.23 -7.38 28.08
CA MET A 4 19.65 -6.10 27.48
C MET A 4 19.50 -6.16 25.96
N LYS A 5 19.85 -7.29 25.33
CA LYS A 5 19.63 -7.47 23.89
C LYS A 5 18.14 -7.48 23.53
N VAL A 6 17.31 -8.15 24.34
CA VAL A 6 15.85 -8.15 24.15
C VAL A 6 15.30 -6.74 24.26
N ARG A 7 15.73 -5.96 25.26
CA ARG A 7 15.32 -4.55 25.39
C ARG A 7 15.62 -3.72 24.15
N LEU A 8 16.85 -3.80 23.66
CA LEU A 8 17.27 -3.05 22.46
C LEU A 8 16.48 -3.47 21.22
N GLU A 9 16.18 -4.76 21.09
CA GLU A 9 15.37 -5.28 19.98
C GLU A 9 13.92 -4.79 20.09
N LEU A 10 13.33 -4.77 21.30
CA LEU A 10 11.99 -4.22 21.53
C LEU A 10 11.89 -2.72 21.19
N ASP A 11 12.87 -1.93 21.61
CA ASP A 11 12.95 -0.51 21.23
C ASP A 11 13.07 -0.35 19.70
N SER A 12 13.86 -1.22 19.05
CA SER A 12 13.99 -1.27 17.59
C SER A 12 12.67 -1.58 16.90
N ILE A 13 11.93 -2.58 17.38
CA ILE A 13 10.62 -2.97 16.86
C ILE A 13 9.64 -1.79 16.92
N VAL A 14 9.56 -1.08 18.05
CA VAL A 14 8.68 0.11 18.17
C VAL A 14 9.03 1.18 17.13
N MET A 15 10.32 1.45 16.93
CA MET A 15 10.76 2.41 15.91
C MET A 15 10.41 1.93 14.49
N MET A 16 10.59 0.64 14.21
CA MET A 16 10.28 0.05 12.90
C MET A 16 8.79 0.09 12.61
N VAL A 17 7.93 -0.33 13.53
CA VAL A 17 6.46 -0.26 13.38
C VAL A 17 6.02 1.16 13.04
N THR A 18 6.54 2.14 13.76
CA THR A 18 6.22 3.56 13.52
C THR A 18 6.59 3.99 12.10
N LYS A 19 7.83 3.68 11.69
CA LYS A 19 8.34 4.05 10.37
C LYS A 19 7.58 3.35 9.25
N GLU A 20 7.31 2.06 9.41
CA GLU A 20 6.64 1.24 8.41
C GLU A 20 5.16 1.62 8.26
N ALA A 21 4.47 1.99 9.35
CA ALA A 21 3.10 2.51 9.26
C ALA A 21 3.02 3.84 8.49
N GLU A 22 3.95 4.78 8.74
CA GLU A 22 4.02 6.03 7.97
C GLU A 22 4.36 5.77 6.50
N GLN A 23 5.32 4.88 6.25
CA GLN A 23 5.71 4.51 4.90
C GLN A 23 4.57 3.82 4.14
N TRP A 24 3.78 2.98 4.82
CA TRP A 24 2.61 2.34 4.23
C TRP A 24 1.64 3.39 3.68
N GLN A 25 1.25 4.38 4.48
CA GLN A 25 0.34 5.44 4.05
C GLN A 25 0.88 6.26 2.87
N GLN A 26 2.16 6.64 2.93
CA GLN A 26 2.81 7.38 1.84
C GLN A 26 2.86 6.56 0.54
N THR A 27 3.05 5.25 0.66
CA THR A 27 3.09 4.31 -0.47
C THR A 27 1.70 4.17 -1.09
N ILE A 28 0.65 4.04 -0.28
CA ILE A 28 -0.74 4.04 -0.75
C ILE A 28 -1.08 5.34 -1.50
N GLN A 29 -0.69 6.50 -0.94
CA GLN A 29 -0.94 7.80 -1.57
C GLN A 29 -0.18 7.96 -2.89
N SER A 30 1.07 7.49 -2.95
CA SER A 30 1.84 7.42 -4.20
C SER A 30 1.15 6.55 -5.24
N GLY A 31 0.58 5.42 -4.83
CA GLY A 31 -0.20 4.57 -5.71
C GLY A 31 -1.48 5.21 -6.23
N ARG A 32 -2.18 6.02 -5.42
CA ARG A 32 -3.35 6.79 -5.91
C ARG A 32 -2.96 7.74 -7.04
N MET A 33 -1.78 8.36 -6.93
CA MET A 33 -1.25 9.25 -7.97
C MET A 33 -0.86 8.47 -9.24
N ALA A 34 -0.21 7.32 -9.10
CA ALA A 34 0.13 6.46 -10.23
C ALA A 34 -1.12 5.89 -10.92
N MET A 35 -2.10 5.40 -10.18
CA MET A 35 -3.40 4.95 -10.70
C MET A 35 -4.14 6.04 -11.48
N LYS A 36 -4.07 7.30 -11.03
CA LYS A 36 -4.64 8.43 -11.78
C LYS A 36 -3.95 8.62 -13.14
N GLN A 37 -2.63 8.41 -13.21
CA GLN A 37 -1.89 8.46 -14.47
C GLN A 37 -2.24 7.28 -15.38
N VAL A 38 -2.30 6.06 -14.84
CA VAL A 38 -2.77 4.86 -15.56
C VAL A 38 -4.14 5.14 -16.16
N LYS A 39 -5.11 5.56 -15.34
CA LYS A 39 -6.47 5.87 -15.80
C LYS A 39 -6.50 6.88 -16.94
N ASN A 40 -5.79 8.00 -16.80
CA ASN A 40 -5.78 9.04 -17.83
C ASN A 40 -5.20 8.55 -19.16
N ILE A 41 -4.10 7.78 -19.12
CA ILE A 41 -3.46 7.27 -20.33
C ILE A 41 -4.33 6.19 -20.98
N THR A 42 -4.87 5.25 -20.20
CA THR A 42 -5.75 4.17 -20.70
C THR A 42 -7.02 4.74 -21.36
N LEU A 43 -7.65 5.76 -20.77
CA LEU A 43 -8.79 6.43 -21.40
C LEU A 43 -8.43 7.06 -22.76
N GLN A 44 -7.26 7.67 -22.88
CA GLN A 44 -6.79 8.22 -24.16
C GLN A 44 -6.52 7.14 -25.21
N ILE A 45 -6.09 5.94 -24.78
CA ILE A 45 -5.92 4.78 -25.65
C ILE A 45 -7.31 4.35 -26.16
N PHE A 46 -8.26 4.09 -25.26
CA PHE A 46 -9.63 3.72 -25.63
C PHE A 46 -10.30 4.74 -26.55
N ASP A 47 -10.16 6.04 -26.28
CA ASP A 47 -10.68 7.10 -27.15
C ASP A 47 -10.05 7.04 -28.55
N THR A 48 -8.75 6.72 -28.63
CA THR A 48 -8.05 6.64 -29.92
C THR A 48 -8.45 5.39 -30.70
N GLU A 49 -8.66 4.26 -30.02
CA GLU A 49 -9.16 3.01 -30.60
C GLU A 49 -10.61 3.15 -31.08
N ASN A 50 -11.49 3.76 -30.27
CA ASN A 50 -12.86 4.05 -30.66
C ASN A 50 -12.94 4.94 -31.89
N GLN A 51 -12.08 5.95 -32.00
CA GLN A 51 -11.98 6.81 -33.19
C GLN A 51 -11.50 6.06 -34.43
N LEU A 52 -10.63 5.06 -34.27
CA LEU A 52 -10.20 4.18 -35.37
C LEU A 52 -11.34 3.28 -35.83
N ASN A 53 -12.10 2.70 -34.90
CA ASN A 53 -13.21 1.79 -35.19
C ASN A 53 -14.43 2.50 -35.78
N ALA A 54 -14.67 3.77 -35.43
CA ALA A 54 -15.83 4.54 -35.88
C ALA A 54 -15.74 5.06 -37.33
N ARG A 55 -14.63 4.82 -38.05
CA ARG A 55 -14.40 5.43 -39.38
C ARG A 55 -14.41 4.36 -40.47
N ASP A 56 -15.43 4.39 -41.33
CA ASP A 56 -15.64 3.37 -42.38
C ASP A 56 -14.54 3.36 -43.47
N THR A 57 -13.99 4.52 -43.83
CA THR A 57 -12.90 4.63 -44.84
C THR A 57 -11.78 5.56 -44.36
N PRO A 58 -10.86 5.07 -43.51
CA PRO A 58 -9.73 5.86 -43.04
C PRO A 58 -8.64 5.96 -44.11
N THR A 59 -8.07 7.15 -44.29
CA THR A 59 -6.92 7.33 -45.20
C THR A 59 -5.64 6.74 -44.60
N ARG A 60 -4.71 6.26 -45.44
CA ARG A 60 -3.42 5.72 -44.98
C ARG A 60 -2.67 6.66 -44.04
N ARG A 61 -2.64 7.97 -44.36
CA ARG A 61 -2.01 8.99 -43.52
C ARG A 61 -2.68 9.11 -42.15
N TYR A 62 -4.00 8.98 -42.08
CA TYR A 62 -4.73 8.99 -40.81
C TYR A 62 -4.38 7.78 -39.95
N LEU A 63 -4.34 6.58 -40.54
CA LEU A 63 -3.95 5.35 -39.84
C LEU A 63 -2.54 5.48 -39.24
N GLN A 64 -1.56 5.92 -40.03
CA GLN A 64 -0.17 6.10 -39.56
C GLN A 64 -0.04 7.09 -38.39
N VAL A 65 -0.78 8.20 -38.44
CA VAL A 65 -0.76 9.20 -37.35
C VAL A 65 -1.35 8.61 -36.07
N ARG A 66 -2.42 7.82 -36.17
CA ARG A 66 -3.10 7.21 -35.02
C ARG A 66 -2.30 6.06 -34.43
N GLU A 67 -1.71 5.21 -35.25
CA GLU A 67 -0.79 4.16 -34.83
C GLU A 67 0.39 4.76 -34.04
N LYS A 68 1.03 5.80 -34.58
CA LYS A 68 2.11 6.50 -33.86
C LYS A 68 1.66 7.08 -32.52
N ARG A 69 0.42 7.60 -32.45
CA ARG A 69 -0.16 8.12 -31.22
C ARG A 69 -0.41 7.01 -30.19
N ILE A 70 -0.99 5.90 -30.61
CA ILE A 70 -1.25 4.74 -29.75
C ILE A 70 0.06 4.18 -29.18
N ASN A 71 1.06 3.97 -30.04
CA ASN A 71 2.37 3.46 -29.59
C ASN A 71 3.01 4.37 -28.53
N ASN A 72 2.97 5.68 -28.74
CA ASN A 72 3.45 6.66 -27.74
C ASN A 72 2.64 6.58 -26.42
N LEU A 73 1.31 6.41 -26.49
CA LEU A 73 0.50 6.25 -25.29
C LEU A 73 0.86 4.96 -24.52
N PHE A 74 1.08 3.85 -25.22
CA PHE A 74 1.54 2.61 -24.59
C PHE A 74 2.94 2.74 -23.97
N GLU A 75 3.88 3.38 -24.66
CA GLU A 75 5.22 3.69 -24.10
C GLU A 75 5.10 4.54 -22.82
N ARG A 76 4.23 5.55 -22.83
CA ARG A 76 3.97 6.40 -21.65
C ARG A 76 3.27 5.66 -20.53
N LEU A 77 2.48 4.62 -20.83
CA LEU A 77 1.79 3.79 -19.85
C LEU A 77 2.75 2.87 -19.08
N GLN A 78 3.88 2.48 -19.69
CA GLN A 78 4.87 1.60 -19.05
C GLN A 78 5.41 2.18 -17.74
N GLN A 79 5.69 3.48 -17.69
CA GLN A 79 6.24 4.12 -16.50
C GLN A 79 5.31 4.03 -15.28
N PRO A 80 4.04 4.45 -15.33
CA PRO A 80 3.15 4.32 -14.18
C PRO A 80 2.84 2.86 -13.83
N LEU A 81 2.78 1.92 -14.79
CA LEU A 81 2.65 0.48 -14.50
C LEU A 81 3.87 -0.06 -13.73
N TRP A 82 5.07 0.31 -14.15
CA TRP A 82 6.29 -0.02 -13.42
C TRP A 82 6.29 0.56 -12.00
N MET A 83 5.84 1.82 -11.84
CA MET A 83 5.70 2.43 -10.52
C MET A 83 4.70 1.66 -9.63
N MET A 84 3.58 1.20 -10.17
CA MET A 84 2.61 0.39 -9.43
C MET A 84 3.22 -0.92 -8.92
N ASN A 85 4.05 -1.59 -9.71
CA ASN A 85 4.80 -2.77 -9.26
C ASN A 85 5.76 -2.43 -8.10
N GLN A 86 6.53 -1.35 -8.20
CA GLN A 86 7.44 -0.92 -7.12
C GLN A 86 6.71 -0.54 -5.82
N ILE A 87 5.52 0.04 -5.96
CA ILE A 87 4.62 0.34 -4.83
C ILE A 87 4.18 -0.98 -4.18
N LEU A 88 3.75 -1.97 -4.97
CA LEU A 88 3.34 -3.27 -4.46
C LEU A 88 4.47 -4.00 -3.72
N ASP A 89 5.70 -3.97 -4.26
CA ASP A 89 6.90 -4.54 -3.63
C ASP A 89 7.18 -3.89 -2.27
N THR A 90 7.00 -2.56 -2.19
CA THR A 90 7.21 -1.81 -0.94
C THR A 90 6.17 -2.20 0.11
N LEU A 91 4.90 -2.35 -0.28
CA LEU A 91 3.84 -2.80 0.62
C LEU A 91 4.08 -4.25 1.07
N ALA A 92 4.51 -5.14 0.16
CA ALA A 92 4.86 -6.52 0.49
C ALA A 92 5.95 -6.58 1.56
N ARG A 93 7.02 -5.78 1.39
CA ARG A 93 8.11 -5.71 2.36
C ARG A 93 7.62 -5.27 3.75
N ILE A 94 6.75 -4.26 3.82
CA ILE A 94 6.20 -3.78 5.10
C ILE A 94 5.36 -4.86 5.77
N ARG A 95 4.48 -5.53 5.01
CA ARG A 95 3.70 -6.68 5.48
C ARG A 95 4.61 -7.76 6.05
N ASP A 96 5.60 -8.21 5.29
CA ASP A 96 6.49 -9.31 5.67
C ASP A 96 7.38 -8.96 6.86
N ASN A 97 7.79 -7.70 7.00
CA ASN A 97 8.56 -7.24 8.15
C ASN A 97 7.68 -7.17 9.41
N THR A 98 6.45 -6.66 9.29
CA THR A 98 5.47 -6.62 10.38
C THR A 98 5.20 -8.03 10.90
N ASP A 99 5.00 -8.99 10.00
CA ASP A 99 4.76 -10.38 10.34
C ASP A 99 5.98 -11.05 11.00
N ARG A 100 7.19 -10.77 10.50
CA ARG A 100 8.44 -11.19 11.14
C ARG A 100 8.58 -10.64 12.56
N MET A 101 8.27 -9.36 12.78
CA MET A 101 8.30 -8.74 14.10
C MET A 101 7.27 -9.37 15.04
N TYR A 102 6.06 -9.64 14.54
CA TYR A 102 5.01 -10.33 15.29
C TYR A 102 5.48 -11.72 15.76
N HIS A 103 5.92 -12.58 14.83
CA HIS A 103 6.38 -13.92 15.16
C HIS A 103 7.59 -13.91 16.10
N ARG A 104 8.52 -12.97 15.90
CA ARG A 104 9.69 -12.79 16.77
C ARG A 104 9.27 -12.48 18.20
N LEU A 105 8.33 -11.55 18.38
CA LEU A 105 7.85 -11.14 19.70
C LEU A 105 6.99 -12.21 20.37
N ALA A 106 6.18 -12.94 19.59
CA ALA A 106 5.36 -14.04 20.08
C ALA A 106 6.21 -15.14 20.74
N LEU A 107 7.40 -15.42 20.21
CA LEU A 107 8.34 -16.41 20.79
C LEU A 107 8.89 -15.99 22.16
N TRP A 108 8.78 -14.71 22.54
CA TRP A 108 9.30 -14.21 23.81
C TRP A 108 8.23 -13.94 24.85
N ILE A 109 6.95 -13.99 24.47
CA ILE A 109 5.86 -13.58 25.35
C ILE A 109 5.67 -14.53 26.54
N ASP A 110 6.08 -15.79 26.39
CA ASP A 110 6.04 -16.80 27.45
C ASP A 110 7.12 -16.58 28.53
N ASP A 111 8.11 -15.71 28.27
CA ASP A 111 9.10 -15.31 29.28
C ASP A 111 8.52 -14.19 30.15
N GLU A 112 8.29 -14.48 31.44
CA GLU A 112 7.71 -13.53 32.39
C GLU A 112 8.48 -12.21 32.51
N TYR A 113 9.81 -12.23 32.33
CA TYR A 113 10.62 -11.01 32.41
C TYR A 113 10.43 -10.13 31.18
N VAL A 114 10.30 -10.75 30.01
CA VAL A 114 10.03 -10.04 28.76
C VAL A 114 8.59 -9.52 28.73
N ALA A 115 7.62 -10.31 29.19
CA ALA A 115 6.21 -9.90 29.24
C ALA A 115 5.98 -8.67 30.14
N LYS A 116 6.72 -8.58 31.27
CA LYS A 116 6.63 -7.44 32.21
C LYS A 116 7.45 -6.23 31.78
N GLN A 117 8.23 -6.34 30.71
CA GLN A 117 9.09 -5.27 30.25
C GLN A 117 8.29 -4.11 29.67
N LYS A 118 8.64 -2.90 30.10
CA LYS A 118 8.08 -1.66 29.56
C LYS A 118 9.00 -1.07 28.49
N ILE A 119 8.38 -0.70 27.38
CA ILE A 119 8.97 -0.06 26.21
C ILE A 119 8.23 1.28 26.06
N ALA A 120 8.86 2.38 26.46
CA ALA A 120 8.14 3.62 26.78
C ALA A 120 6.98 3.34 27.77
N ASN A 121 5.73 3.68 27.42
CA ASN A 121 4.55 3.36 28.22
C ASN A 121 3.84 2.06 27.79
N LEU A 122 4.35 1.34 26.80
CA LEU A 122 3.80 0.06 26.33
C LEU A 122 4.43 -1.12 27.08
N GLN A 123 3.62 -2.12 27.38
CA GLN A 123 4.11 -3.44 27.76
C GLN A 123 4.28 -4.32 26.52
N THR A 124 5.19 -5.30 26.58
CA THR A 124 5.42 -6.28 25.51
C THR A 124 4.14 -6.93 24.96
N PRO A 125 3.16 -7.37 25.77
CA PRO A 125 1.88 -7.89 25.25
C PRO A 125 1.10 -6.88 24.41
N GLN A 126 1.10 -5.60 24.79
CA GLN A 126 0.40 -4.55 24.04
C GLN A 126 1.06 -4.32 22.68
N LEU A 127 2.40 -4.36 22.62
CA LEU A 127 3.12 -4.31 21.35
C LEU A 127 2.82 -5.52 20.47
N LEU A 128 2.68 -6.71 21.06
CA LEU A 128 2.31 -7.93 20.34
C LEU A 128 0.90 -7.84 19.76
N GLU A 129 -0.07 -7.29 20.51
CA GLU A 129 -1.43 -7.03 20.01
C GLU A 129 -1.42 -6.07 18.82
N VAL A 130 -0.63 -4.99 18.89
CA VAL A 130 -0.47 -4.04 17.78
C VAL A 130 0.11 -4.73 16.55
N LEU A 131 1.18 -5.51 16.72
CA LEU A 131 1.81 -6.23 15.61
C LEU A 131 0.90 -7.28 14.99
N SER A 132 0.15 -8.02 15.81
CA SER A 132 -0.85 -8.99 15.34
C SER A 132 -1.92 -8.31 14.49
N PHE A 133 -2.47 -7.20 15.00
CA PHE A 133 -3.47 -6.42 14.28
C PHE A 133 -2.91 -5.90 12.95
N LEU A 134 -1.73 -5.29 12.95
CA LEU A 134 -1.11 -4.75 11.75
C LEU A 134 -0.79 -5.85 10.73
N SER A 135 -0.26 -7.01 11.16
CA SER A 135 0.02 -8.14 10.26
C SER A 135 -1.25 -8.56 9.51
N CYS A 136 -2.37 -8.77 10.22
CA CYS A 136 -3.63 -9.13 9.60
C CYS A 136 -4.16 -8.06 8.63
N ARG A 137 -4.09 -6.77 9.02
CA ARG A 137 -4.60 -5.67 8.18
C ARG A 137 -3.75 -5.44 6.94
N TYR A 138 -2.43 -5.51 7.06
CA TYR A 138 -1.53 -5.36 5.91
C TYR A 138 -1.62 -6.53 4.95
N SER A 139 -1.78 -7.77 5.42
CA SER A 139 -1.99 -8.92 4.52
C SER A 139 -3.27 -8.75 3.70
N ALA A 140 -4.40 -8.50 4.36
CA ALA A 140 -5.68 -8.35 3.69
C ALA A 140 -5.70 -7.17 2.71
N GLU A 141 -5.11 -6.03 3.08
CA GLU A 141 -5.04 -4.87 2.18
C GLU A 141 -4.11 -5.14 1.00
N TRP A 142 -2.96 -5.79 1.24
CA TRP A 142 -2.00 -6.09 0.19
C TRP A 142 -2.56 -7.03 -0.86
N GLU A 143 -3.31 -8.07 -0.47
CA GLU A 143 -3.96 -9.00 -1.41
C GLU A 143 -4.87 -8.26 -2.40
N ILE A 144 -5.64 -7.28 -1.92
CA ILE A 144 -6.47 -6.44 -2.79
C ILE A 144 -5.58 -5.63 -3.74
N LYS A 145 -4.48 -5.05 -3.25
CA LYS A 145 -3.57 -4.26 -4.10
C LYS A 145 -2.84 -5.11 -5.13
N GLU A 146 -2.47 -6.34 -4.79
CA GLU A 146 -1.86 -7.29 -5.71
C GLU A 146 -2.78 -7.58 -6.88
N VAL A 147 -4.04 -7.94 -6.61
CA VAL A 147 -5.04 -8.20 -7.65
C VAL A 147 -5.22 -6.97 -8.55
N VAL A 148 -5.23 -5.76 -7.97
CA VAL A 148 -5.31 -4.54 -8.75
C VAL A 148 -4.13 -4.41 -9.71
N VAL A 149 -2.88 -4.48 -9.21
CA VAL A 149 -1.67 -4.30 -10.03
C VAL A 149 -1.59 -5.36 -11.14
N GLN A 150 -1.84 -6.63 -10.82
CA GLN A 150 -1.83 -7.73 -11.81
C GLN A 150 -2.88 -7.55 -12.91
N SER A 151 -4.00 -6.89 -12.60
CA SER A 151 -5.09 -6.65 -13.55
C SER A 151 -4.82 -5.46 -14.47
N LEU A 152 -3.87 -4.56 -14.14
CA LEU A 152 -3.64 -3.33 -14.91
C LEU A 152 -3.14 -3.58 -16.34
N ASP A 153 -2.46 -4.71 -16.57
CA ASP A 153 -1.94 -5.07 -17.89
C ASP A 153 -3.02 -5.61 -18.85
N HIS A 154 -4.21 -5.95 -18.33
CA HIS A 154 -5.24 -6.68 -19.06
C HIS A 154 -6.61 -5.95 -19.10
N ILE A 155 -6.61 -4.63 -18.93
CA ILE A 155 -7.83 -3.82 -18.90
C ILE A 155 -8.42 -3.70 -20.31
N ASN A 156 -9.67 -4.11 -20.48
CA ASN A 156 -10.33 -4.13 -21.79
C ASN A 156 -11.40 -3.04 -21.95
N ASN A 157 -11.83 -2.41 -20.86
CA ASN A 157 -12.85 -1.36 -20.91
C ASN A 157 -12.76 -0.39 -19.73
N THR A 158 -13.49 0.73 -19.86
CA THR A 158 -13.51 1.80 -18.86
C THR A 158 -14.13 1.38 -17.52
N ASN A 159 -15.08 0.45 -17.51
CA ASN A 159 -15.73 0.02 -16.27
C ASN A 159 -14.77 -0.78 -15.39
N GLU A 160 -13.99 -1.69 -15.99
CA GLU A 160 -12.90 -2.41 -15.30
C GLU A 160 -11.85 -1.43 -14.75
N LEU A 161 -11.46 -0.44 -15.55
CA LEU A 161 -10.51 0.58 -15.13
C LEU A 161 -11.02 1.38 -13.91
N ASP A 162 -12.29 1.79 -13.93
CA ASP A 162 -12.90 2.52 -12.83
C ASP A 162 -12.99 1.67 -11.55
N PHE A 163 -13.36 0.40 -11.70
CA PHE A 163 -13.37 -0.56 -10.59
C PHE A 163 -11.98 -0.72 -9.96
N LEU A 164 -10.93 -0.88 -10.77
CA LEU A 164 -9.55 -1.03 -10.28
C LEU A 164 -9.05 0.24 -9.57
N VAL A 165 -9.41 1.42 -10.08
CA VAL A 165 -9.07 2.70 -9.45
C VAL A 165 -9.77 2.87 -8.11
N GLU A 166 -11.04 2.48 -8.02
CA GLU A 166 -11.81 2.49 -6.78
C GLU A 166 -11.24 1.48 -5.76
N ALA A 167 -10.94 0.26 -6.21
CA ALA A 167 -10.35 -0.80 -5.38
C ALA A 167 -8.97 -0.41 -4.84
N TRP A 168 -8.15 0.29 -5.62
CA TRP A 168 -6.90 0.87 -5.12
C TRP A 168 -7.17 1.94 -4.06
N SER A 169 -8.06 2.87 -4.36
CA SER A 169 -8.31 4.06 -3.51
C SER A 169 -8.91 3.69 -2.16
N THR A 170 -9.74 2.65 -2.16
CA THR A 170 -10.42 2.09 -1.00
C THR A 170 -9.42 1.30 -0.15
N CYS A 171 -9.08 1.81 1.04
CA CYS A 171 -8.15 1.18 1.98
C CYS A 171 -8.88 0.72 3.25
N ARG A 172 -9.79 -0.25 3.10
CA ARG A 172 -10.72 -0.65 4.19
C ARG A 172 -10.00 -1.26 5.38
N HIS A 173 -8.91 -1.98 5.16
CA HIS A 173 -8.23 -2.71 6.21
C HIS A 173 -7.10 -1.87 6.85
N ALA A 174 -6.42 -1.04 6.06
CA ALA A 174 -5.26 -0.26 6.51
C ALA A 174 -5.44 1.28 6.48
N ASP A 175 -6.67 1.78 6.42
CA ASP A 175 -7.02 3.21 6.58
C ASP A 175 -8.39 3.41 7.29
N GLY A 176 -8.97 2.32 7.80
CA GLY A 176 -10.26 2.31 8.49
C GLY A 176 -10.19 2.88 9.91
N TYR A 177 -11.37 3.07 10.53
CA TYR A 177 -11.50 3.64 11.88
C TYR A 177 -10.69 2.86 12.92
N ASP A 178 -10.83 1.54 12.97
CA ASP A 178 -10.10 0.69 13.94
C ASP A 178 -8.59 0.80 13.77
N PHE A 179 -8.13 0.89 12.52
CA PHE A 179 -6.71 1.03 12.19
C PHE A 179 -6.16 2.37 12.69
N LYS A 180 -6.88 3.47 12.40
CA LYS A 180 -6.50 4.82 12.86
C LYS A 180 -6.53 4.95 14.38
N ARG A 181 -7.54 4.36 15.03
CA ARG A 181 -7.65 4.37 16.50
C ARG A 181 -6.49 3.62 17.13
N LEU A 182 -6.26 2.37 16.73
CA LEU A 182 -5.19 1.54 17.31
C LEU A 182 -3.81 2.13 17.08
N LEU A 183 -3.52 2.66 15.88
CA LEU A 183 -2.29 3.39 15.66
C LEU A 183 -2.23 4.65 16.51
N GLY A 184 -3.29 5.45 16.59
CA GLY A 184 -3.36 6.62 17.47
C GLY A 184 -2.97 6.29 18.92
N ASP A 185 -3.59 5.26 19.49
CA ASP A 185 -3.29 4.77 20.84
C ASP A 185 -1.82 4.31 20.97
N PHE A 186 -1.30 3.61 19.95
CA PHE A 186 0.11 3.20 19.90
C PHE A 186 1.05 4.42 19.91
N TYR A 187 0.80 5.42 19.05
CA TYR A 187 1.58 6.65 18.95
C TYR A 187 1.60 7.43 20.27
N ASP A 188 0.44 7.56 20.91
CA ASP A 188 0.30 8.24 22.21
C ASP A 188 1.10 7.52 23.31
N ASN A 189 1.05 6.19 23.34
CA ASN A 189 1.79 5.39 24.33
C ASN A 189 3.32 5.47 24.16
N ILE A 190 3.82 5.70 22.94
CA ILE A 190 5.26 5.87 22.68
C ILE A 190 5.70 7.35 22.71
N GLY A 191 4.80 8.26 23.09
CA GLY A 191 5.09 9.69 23.20
C GLY A 191 5.34 10.38 21.86
N ARG A 192 4.80 9.85 20.76
CA ARG A 192 4.89 10.45 19.42
C ARG A 192 3.55 11.05 19.02
N ARG A 193 3.59 12.23 18.40
CA ARG A 193 2.37 12.87 17.86
C ARG A 193 1.81 12.04 16.71
N SER A 194 0.57 11.56 16.85
CA SER A 194 -0.14 10.87 15.77
C SER A 194 -0.27 11.79 14.55
N ARG A 195 0.27 11.35 13.40
CA ARG A 195 0.07 12.00 12.10
C ARG A 195 -1.17 11.48 11.36
N PHE A 196 -1.81 10.43 11.90
CA PHE A 196 -2.94 9.74 11.29
C PHE A 196 -4.28 10.46 11.56
N LEU A 197 -4.31 11.35 12.57
CA LEU A 197 -5.50 12.08 13.00
C LEU A 197 -5.50 13.57 12.58
N SER A 198 -4.48 14.04 11.85
CA SER A 198 -4.34 15.45 11.48
C SER A 198 -5.03 15.87 10.17
N GLU A 199 -5.75 14.97 9.48
CA GLU A 199 -6.52 15.29 8.26
C GLU A 199 -8.03 15.42 8.51
N ALA A 200 -8.42 15.92 9.69
CA ALA A 200 -9.77 16.39 9.95
C ALA A 200 -9.73 17.86 10.36
N SER A 201 -9.48 18.74 9.39
CA SER A 201 -9.65 20.19 9.51
C SER A 201 -9.96 20.76 8.13
#